data_AF-A0A368G8I9-F1
#
_entry.id   AF-A0A368G8I9-F1
#
_cell.length_a   1.000
_cell.length_b   1.000
_cell.length_c   1.000
_cell.angle_alpha   90.00
_cell.angle_beta   90.00
_cell.angle_gamma   90.00
#
_symmetry.space_group_name_H-M   'P 1'
#
loop_
_entity.id
_entity.type
_entity.pdbx_description
1 polymer ?
#
loop_
_entity_poly.entity_id
_entity_poly.type
_entity_poly.pdbx_seq_one_letter_code
_entity_poly.pdbx_strand_id
1 'polypeptide(L)'
;FNSAENERCTFPGVVAFFYFSGQWVVDGIPRVELYYYFVPIILVLIGSYFVADLFFDVYEMAVDTTFICFLEDSEQNDGSPEKPFYMSKNLQNILDKKNER
;
A
#
# COMPACT_ATOMS: atom_id res chain seq x y z
N PHE A 1 -8.86 -12.01 -0.26
CA PHE A 1 -8.64 -11.48 1.11
C PHE A 1 -9.11 -12.52 2.11
N ASN A 2 -8.43 -13.66 2.11
CA ASN A 2 -8.91 -14.88 2.77
C ASN A 2 -8.29 -15.03 4.16
N SER A 3 -9.05 -15.57 5.11
CA SER A 3 -8.56 -15.95 6.46
C SER A 3 -7.28 -16.81 6.41
N ALA A 4 -7.18 -17.70 5.41
CA ALA A 4 -6.00 -18.55 5.18
C ALA A 4 -4.75 -17.77 4.73
N GLU A 5 -4.90 -16.58 4.18
CA GLU A 5 -3.80 -15.71 3.74
C GLU A 5 -3.26 -14.90 4.93
N ASN A 6 -4.16 -14.47 5.81
CA ASN A 6 -3.81 -13.84 7.08
C ASN A 6 -3.07 -14.81 8.01
N GLU A 7 -3.51 -16.08 8.06
CA GLU A 7 -2.79 -17.13 8.79
C GLU A 7 -1.37 -17.35 8.24
N ARG A 8 -1.20 -17.45 6.90
CA ARG A 8 0.11 -17.59 6.25
C ARG A 8 1.09 -16.46 6.57
N CYS A 9 0.63 -15.22 6.63
CA CYS A 9 1.49 -14.07 6.97
C CYS A 9 1.81 -14.02 8.48
N THR A 10 0.95 -14.59 9.32
CA THR A 10 1.14 -14.62 10.78
C THR A 10 2.18 -15.66 11.20
N PHE A 11 2.28 -16.80 10.50
CA PHE A 11 3.24 -17.87 10.83
C PHE A 11 4.70 -17.41 10.88
N PRO A 12 5.28 -16.73 9.86
CA PRO A 12 6.67 -16.28 9.90
C PRO A 12 6.94 -15.29 11.04
N GLY A 13 6.00 -14.38 11.31
CA GLY A 13 6.13 -13.39 12.38
C GLY A 13 6.11 -14.02 13.77
N VAL A 14 5.22 -14.99 13.99
CA VAL A 14 5.14 -15.77 15.23
C VAL A 14 6.41 -16.61 15.42
N VAL A 15 6.89 -17.28 14.37
CA VAL A 15 8.14 -18.07 14.39
C VAL A 15 9.35 -17.18 14.68
N ALA A 16 9.46 -16.02 14.03
CA ALA A 16 10.52 -15.05 14.31
C ALA A 16 10.45 -14.54 15.76
N PHE A 17 9.26 -14.25 16.29
CA PHE A 17 9.07 -13.85 17.69
C PHE A 17 9.53 -14.94 18.68
N PHE A 18 9.17 -16.20 18.45
CA PHE A 18 9.62 -17.32 19.30
C PHE A 18 11.13 -17.56 19.23
N TYR A 19 11.73 -17.34 18.06
CA TYR A 19 13.18 -17.41 17.89
C TYR A 19 13.91 -16.25 18.59
N PHE A 20 13.48 -15.00 18.38
CA PHE A 20 14.08 -13.80 19.01
C PHE A 20 13.78 -13.68 20.51
N SER A 21 12.67 -14.24 21.02
CA SER A 21 12.38 -14.28 22.46
C SER A 21 13.20 -15.32 23.23
N GLY A 22 14.05 -16.10 22.53
CA GLY A 22 14.95 -17.08 23.15
C GLY A 22 14.23 -18.28 23.77
N GLN A 23 12.91 -18.42 23.56
CA GLN A 23 12.10 -19.53 24.05
C GLN A 23 12.36 -20.82 23.25
N TRP A 24 12.80 -20.69 21.99
CA TRP A 24 13.15 -21.82 21.13
C TRP A 24 14.67 -22.01 21.07
N VAL A 25 15.17 -23.01 21.79
CA VAL A 25 16.59 -23.41 21.74
C VAL A 25 16.73 -24.47 20.67
N VAL A 26 17.38 -24.13 19.56
CA VAL A 26 17.71 -25.08 18.49
C VAL A 26 19.16 -25.54 18.71
N ASP A 27 19.34 -26.83 18.96
CA ASP A 27 20.68 -27.41 19.15
C ASP A 27 21.52 -27.24 17.88
N GLY A 28 22.66 -26.54 17.99
CA GLY A 28 23.60 -26.28 16.88
C GLY A 28 23.60 -24.85 16.33
N ILE A 29 22.70 -23.96 16.79
CA ILE A 29 22.70 -22.53 16.44
C ILE A 29 23.10 -21.72 17.68
N PRO A 30 24.07 -20.78 17.60
CA PRO A 30 24.42 -19.96 18.74
C PRO A 30 23.20 -19.17 19.21
N ARG A 31 22.93 -19.18 20.52
CA ARG A 31 21.91 -18.28 21.10
C ARG A 31 22.32 -16.86 20.73
N VAL A 32 21.45 -16.18 19.99
CA VAL A 32 21.57 -14.73 19.84
C VAL A 32 21.24 -14.16 21.22
N GLU A 33 22.24 -13.90 22.05
CA GLU A 33 22.03 -13.14 23.27
C GLU A 33 21.63 -11.72 22.83
N LEU A 34 20.33 -11.40 22.91
CA LEU A 34 19.77 -10.08 22.60
C LEU A 34 20.26 -9.03 23.61
N TYR A 35 21.53 -8.63 23.54
CA TYR A 35 21.95 -7.38 24.16
C TYR A 35 21.41 -6.17 23.37
N TYR A 36 21.00 -6.40 22.10
CA TYR A 36 20.65 -5.37 21.11
C TYR A 36 19.28 -5.64 20.45
N TYR A 37 18.21 -5.81 21.24
CA TYR A 37 16.84 -5.99 20.72
C TYR A 37 16.36 -4.87 19.80
N PHE A 38 16.96 -3.68 19.89
CA PHE A 38 16.65 -2.55 19.02
C PHE A 38 17.10 -2.75 17.58
N VAL A 39 18.13 -3.56 17.30
CA VAL A 39 18.70 -3.73 15.96
C VAL A 39 17.68 -4.32 14.97
N PRO A 40 17.01 -5.46 15.25
CA PRO A 40 15.97 -5.96 14.35
C PRO A 40 14.77 -5.01 14.25
N ILE A 41 14.44 -4.26 15.32
CA ILE A 41 13.35 -3.28 15.32
C ILE A 41 13.66 -2.13 14.36
N ILE A 42 14.85 -1.54 14.46
CA ILE A 42 15.28 -0.44 13.58
C ILE A 42 15.38 -0.93 12.13
N LEU A 43 15.87 -2.14 11.89
CA LEU A 43 15.92 -2.70 10.54
C LEU A 43 14.53 -2.86 9.91
N VAL A 44 13.54 -3.35 10.67
CA VAL A 44 12.16 -3.46 10.19
C VAL A 44 11.56 -2.08 9.94
N LEU A 45 11.80 -1.10 10.82
CA LEU A 45 11.33 0.27 10.64
C LEU A 45 11.88 0.89 9.35
N ILE A 46 13.20 0.85 9.17
CA ILE A 46 13.87 1.39 7.97
C ILE A 46 13.39 0.65 6.71
N GLY A 47 13.36 -0.68 6.74
CA GLY A 47 12.90 -1.48 5.60
C GLY A 47 11.45 -1.18 5.23
N SER A 48 10.56 -1.06 6.21
CA SER A 48 9.16 -0.71 5.99
C SER A 48 8.98 0.71 5.48
N TYR A 49 9.80 1.65 5.95
CA TYR A 49 9.81 3.04 5.48
C TYR A 49 10.13 3.10 3.98
N PHE A 50 11.22 2.46 3.53
CA PHE A 50 11.58 2.46 2.11
C PHE A 50 10.51 1.82 1.24
N VAL A 51 9.91 0.72 1.69
CA VAL A 51 8.83 0.07 0.94
C VAL A 51 7.62 1.01 0.84
N ALA A 52 7.21 1.63 1.95
CA ALA A 52 6.10 2.58 1.97
C ALA A 52 6.36 3.80 1.08
N ASP A 53 7.55 4.38 1.17
CA ASP A 53 8.02 5.52 0.36
C ASP A 53 7.92 5.21 -1.14
N LEU A 54 8.47 4.07 -1.56
CA LEU A 54 8.37 3.61 -2.96
C LEU A 54 6.93 3.46 -3.45
N PHE A 55 6.02 2.95 -2.60
CA PHE A 55 4.61 2.82 -2.96
C PHE A 55 3.92 4.19 -3.02
N PHE A 56 4.24 5.11 -2.12
CA PHE A 56 3.69 6.45 -2.12
C PHE A 56 4.17 7.26 -3.33
N ASP A 57 5.45 7.16 -3.73
CA ASP A 57 5.98 7.82 -4.92
C ASP A 57 5.21 7.44 -6.20
N VAL A 58 4.99 6.13 -6.39
CA VAL A 58 4.22 5.64 -7.54
C VAL A 58 2.75 6.02 -7.44
N TYR A 59 2.18 6.02 -6.23
CA TYR A 59 0.82 6.45 -5.99
C TYR A 59 0.63 7.93 -6.34
N GLU A 60 1.53 8.82 -5.92
CA GLU A 60 1.49 10.25 -6.23
C GLU A 60 1.56 10.49 -7.74
N MET A 61 2.49 9.84 -8.44
CA MET A 61 2.55 9.92 -9.91
C MET A 61 1.24 9.47 -10.59
N ALA A 62 0.65 8.36 -10.13
CA ALA A 62 -0.60 7.84 -10.70
C ALA A 62 -1.79 8.77 -10.43
N VAL A 63 -1.82 9.39 -9.24
CA VAL A 63 -2.85 10.35 -8.86
C VAL A 63 -2.74 11.63 -9.69
N ASP A 64 -1.53 12.14 -9.91
CA ASP A 64 -1.30 13.33 -10.74
C ASP A 64 -1.79 13.14 -12.18
N THR A 65 -1.48 11.99 -12.80
CA THR A 65 -1.96 11.70 -14.16
C THR A 65 -3.48 11.58 -14.23
N THR A 66 -4.11 10.97 -13.21
CA THR A 66 -5.57 10.87 -13.13
C THR A 66 -6.22 12.25 -13.02
N PHE A 67 -5.64 13.14 -12.21
CA PHE A 67 -6.12 14.51 -12.08
C PHE A 67 -5.90 15.33 -13.35
N ILE A 68 -4.77 15.18 -14.04
CA ILE A 68 -4.52 15.88 -15.32
C ILE A 68 -5.55 15.45 -16.37
N CYS A 69 -5.77 14.15 -16.57
CA CYS A 69 -6.78 13.66 -17.50
C CYS A 69 -8.19 14.14 -17.12
N PHE A 70 -8.48 14.24 -15.81
CA PHE A 70 -9.73 14.80 -15.32
C PHE A 70 -9.90 16.30 -15.65
N LEU A 71 -8.84 17.09 -15.50
CA LEU A 71 -8.86 18.51 -15.81
C LEU A 71 -9.01 18.74 -17.31
N GLU A 72 -8.27 18.01 -18.14
CA GLU A 72 -8.38 18.08 -19.60
C GLU A 72 -9.77 17.67 -20.09
N ASP A 73 -10.33 16.58 -19.54
CA ASP A 73 -11.70 16.15 -19.84
C ASP A 73 -12.73 17.21 -19.41
N SER A 74 -12.50 17.88 -18.26
CA SER A 74 -13.37 18.95 -17.78
C SER A 74 -13.28 20.26 -18.56
N GLU A 75 -12.16 20.50 -19.25
CA GLU A 75 -11.96 21.67 -20.10
C GLU A 75 -12.59 21.47 -21.49
N GLN A 76 -12.43 20.28 -22.08
CA GLN A 76 -12.89 20.00 -23.44
C GLN A 76 -14.34 19.54 -23.51
N ASN A 77 -14.82 18.84 -22.48
CA ASN A 77 -16.17 18.28 -22.42
C ASN A 77 -17.01 19.03 -21.39
N ASP A 78 -18.23 19.38 -21.76
CA ASP A 78 -19.19 20.10 -20.92
C ASP A 78 -20.29 19.17 -20.36
N GLY A 79 -20.31 17.91 -20.81
CA GLY A 79 -21.31 16.92 -20.42
C GLY A 79 -22.51 16.89 -21.36
N SER A 80 -22.52 17.67 -22.44
CA SER A 80 -23.60 17.68 -23.43
C SER A 80 -23.65 16.37 -24.26
N PRO A 81 -24.76 16.07 -24.96
CA PRO A 81 -24.87 14.89 -25.82
C PRO A 81 -23.83 14.87 -26.96
N GLU A 82 -23.31 16.04 -27.35
CA GLU A 82 -22.26 16.17 -28.36
C GLU A 82 -20.85 15.98 -27.78
N LYS A 83 -20.64 16.30 -26.48
CA LYS A 83 -19.36 16.23 -25.78
C LYS A 83 -19.50 15.74 -24.32
N PRO A 84 -19.75 14.43 -24.13
CA PRO A 84 -19.90 13.85 -22.80
C PRO A 84 -18.55 13.76 -22.07
N PHE A 85 -18.55 13.81 -20.73
CA PHE A 85 -17.40 13.48 -19.91
C PHE A 85 -16.99 12.00 -20.09
N TYR A 86 -15.70 11.77 -20.33
CA TYR A 86 -15.11 10.45 -20.52
C TYR A 86 -14.36 9.93 -19.28
N MET A 87 -14.21 10.75 -18.23
CA MET A 87 -13.61 10.35 -16.96
C MET A 87 -14.31 9.15 -16.29
N SER A 88 -13.64 8.48 -15.35
CA SER A 88 -14.19 7.29 -14.69
C SER A 88 -15.52 7.56 -13.94
N LYS A 89 -16.45 6.58 -13.97
CA LYS A 89 -17.78 6.71 -13.32
C LYS A 89 -17.71 7.01 -11.82
N ASN A 90 -16.70 6.46 -11.13
CA ASN A 90 -16.49 6.73 -9.70
C ASN A 90 -16.13 8.19 -9.48
N LEU A 91 -15.24 8.74 -10.31
CA LEU A 91 -14.82 10.13 -10.24
C LEU A 91 -15.98 11.08 -10.60
N GLN A 92 -16.77 10.76 -11.64
CA GLN A 92 -18.01 11.50 -11.99
C GLN A 92 -18.97 11.60 -10.79
N ASN A 93 -19.19 10.50 -10.08
CA ASN A 93 -20.08 10.47 -8.92
C ASN A 93 -19.53 11.27 -7.72
N ILE A 94 -18.21 11.23 -7.48
CA ILE A 94 -17.56 12.00 -6.39
C ILE A 94 -17.67 13.51 -6.65
N LEU A 95 -17.57 13.92 -7.92
CA LEU A 95 -17.62 15.32 -8.35
C LEU A 95 -19.03 15.83 -8.71
N ASP A 96 -20.05 14.97 -8.58
CA ASP A 96 -21.44 15.22 -8.99
C ASP A 96 -21.59 15.79 -10.42
N LYS A 97 -20.65 15.47 -11.30
CA LYS A 97 -20.74 15.78 -12.74
C LYS A 97 -21.40 14.60 -13.46
N LYS A 98 -22.47 14.87 -14.19
CA LYS A 98 -23.23 13.87 -14.94
C LYS A 98 -23.35 14.32 -16.38
N ASN A 99 -23.21 13.37 -17.30
CA ASN A 99 -23.52 13.62 -18.71
C ASN A 99 -25.02 13.82 -18.86
N GLU A 100 -25.39 14.91 -19.49
CA GLU A 100 -26.75 15.18 -19.95
C GLU A 100 -27.11 14.14 -21.01
N ARG A 101 -28.31 13.54 -20.88
CA ARG A 101 -28.79 12.51 -21.80
C ARG A 101 -29.62 13.12 -22.91
#